data_AF-D9QIB2-F1
#
_entry.id   AF-D9QIB2-F1
#
_cell.length_a   1.000
_cell.length_b   1.000
_cell.length_c   1.000
_cell.angle_alpha   90.00
_cell.angle_beta   90.00
_cell.angle_gamma   90.00
#
_symmetry.space_group_name_H-M   'P 1'
#
loop_
_entity.id
_entity.type
_entity.pdbx_description
1 polymer ?
#
loop_
_entity_poly.entity_id
_entity_poly.type
_entity_poly.pdbx_seq_one_letter_code
_entity_poly.pdbx_strand_id
1 'polypeptide(L)'
;MNDLRFALIRQGPADLDTRPIGFDSLPALARAIERDRQGRSIELVEREDFEFETDKLLHTVVEVWTLDMANGRDTRIGIAWLNESGRETLEPALRAAAPERARAEPRRRAA
;
A
#
# COMPACT_ATOMS: atom_id res chain seq x y z
N MET A 1 -8.80 -3.28 23.67
CA MET A 1 -7.58 -2.71 23.06
C MET A 1 -7.63 -3.12 21.60
N ASN A 2 -7.79 -2.17 20.68
CA ASN A 2 -8.15 -2.47 19.29
C ASN A 2 -6.98 -3.21 18.62
N ASP A 3 -7.22 -4.46 18.23
CA ASP A 3 -6.29 -5.34 17.52
C ASP A 3 -6.06 -4.73 16.12
N LEU A 4 -5.10 -3.80 16.01
CA LEU A 4 -4.80 -3.06 14.78
C LEU A 4 -4.12 -3.99 13.76
N ARG A 5 -4.91 -4.85 13.11
CA ARG A 5 -4.44 -5.82 12.11
C ARG A 5 -3.99 -5.17 10.81
N PHE A 6 -4.60 -4.04 10.46
CA PHE A 6 -4.30 -3.32 9.23
C PHE A 6 -4.00 -1.87 9.56
N ALA A 7 -2.85 -1.37 9.11
CA ALA A 7 -2.51 0.03 9.26
C ALA A 7 -1.75 0.55 8.03
N LEU A 8 -1.90 1.85 7.75
CA LEU A 8 -1.06 2.57 6.81
C LEU A 8 -0.25 3.59 7.57
N ILE A 9 1.06 3.41 7.57
CA ILE A 9 2.01 4.32 8.15
C ILE A 9 2.42 5.30 7.06
N ARG A 10 1.90 6.52 7.14
CA ARG A 10 2.25 7.59 6.21
C ARG A 10 3.51 8.27 6.72
N GLN A 11 4.52 8.39 5.87
CA GLN A 11 5.67 9.24 6.16
C GLN A 11 5.45 10.58 5.48
N GLY A 12 5.26 11.62 6.28
CA GLY A 12 5.19 13.00 5.80
C GLY A 12 6.54 13.50 5.25
N PRO A 13 6.59 14.74 4.75
CA PRO A 13 7.81 15.36 4.20
C PRO A 13 8.94 15.57 5.22
N ALA A 14 8.68 15.31 6.50
CA ALA A 14 9.69 15.14 7.53
C ALA A 14 9.30 13.88 8.33
N ASP A 15 10.27 13.00 8.63
CA ASP A 15 10.15 11.79 9.47
C ASP A 15 9.41 11.97 10.82
N LEU A 16 9.08 13.22 11.18
CA LEU A 16 8.42 13.65 12.41
C LEU A 16 6.89 13.45 12.46
N ASP A 17 6.21 13.24 11.33
CA ASP A 17 4.72 13.06 11.30
C ASP A 17 4.32 11.66 10.82
N THR A 18 5.03 10.65 11.33
CA THR A 18 4.74 9.24 11.04
C THR A 18 3.52 8.80 11.85
N ARG A 19 2.32 9.16 11.40
CA ARG A 19 1.07 8.76 12.08
C ARG A 19 0.51 7.48 11.46
N PRO A 20 0.51 6.34 12.19
CA PRO A 20 -0.16 5.14 11.72
C PRO A 20 -1.67 5.37 11.71
N ILE A 21 -2.28 5.14 10.55
CA ILE A 21 -3.73 5.14 10.39
C ILE A 21 -4.18 3.68 10.43
N GLY A 22 -4.92 3.32 11.46
CA GLY A 22 -5.55 2.00 11.59
C GLY A 22 -6.75 1.84 10.67
N PHE A 23 -6.95 0.64 10.15
CA PHE A 23 -8.12 0.25 9.36
C PHE A 23 -8.75 -1.00 9.94
N ASP A 24 -10.09 -1.03 9.97
CA ASP A 24 -10.84 -2.17 10.49
C ASP A 24 -10.79 -3.40 9.56
N SER A 25 -10.38 -3.24 8.30
CA SER A 25 -10.33 -4.32 7.32
C SER A 25 -9.38 -4.03 6.15
N LEU A 26 -8.83 -5.08 5.55
CA LEU A 26 -7.97 -5.00 4.37
C LEU A 26 -8.59 -4.23 3.17
N PRO A 27 -9.90 -4.36 2.84
CA PRO A 27 -10.51 -3.56 1.79
C PRO A 27 -10.56 -2.06 2.11
N ALA A 28 -10.66 -1.68 3.39
CA ALA A 28 -10.65 -0.27 3.80
C ALA A 28 -9.25 0.33 3.61
N LEU A 29 -8.21 -0.42 3.99
CA LEU A 29 -6.81 -0.06 3.71
C LEU A 29 -6.57 0.09 2.20
N ALA A 30 -6.98 -0.91 1.40
CA ALA A 30 -6.83 -0.87 -0.04
C ALA A 30 -7.51 0.34 -0.66
N ARG A 31 -8.75 0.67 -0.25
CA ARG A 31 -9.45 1.88 -0.72
C ARG A 31 -8.73 3.17 -0.34
N ALA A 32 -8.09 3.22 0.82
CA ALA A 32 -7.32 4.40 1.22
C ALA A 32 -6.09 4.58 0.33
N ILE A 33 -5.38 3.50 0.00
CA ILE A 33 -4.25 3.51 -0.94
C ILE A 33 -4.71 3.88 -2.35
N GLU A 34 -5.83 3.31 -2.82
CA GLU A 34 -6.44 3.65 -4.11
C GLU A 34 -6.80 5.13 -4.25
N ARG A 35 -7.32 5.72 -3.16
CA ARG A 35 -7.64 7.15 -3.11
C ARG A 35 -6.37 8.00 -3.15
N ASP A 36 -5.29 7.55 -2.50
CA ASP A 36 -4.03 8.28 -2.42
C ASP A 36 -3.22 8.23 -3.72
N ARG A 37 -3.22 7.08 -4.41
CA ARG A 37 -2.54 6.94 -5.70
C ARG A 37 -3.17 7.79 -6.81
N GLN A 38 -4.42 8.24 -6.66
CA GLN A 38 -5.13 9.10 -7.61
C GLN A 38 -5.08 8.62 -9.07
N GLY A 39 -5.13 7.29 -9.27
CA GLY A 39 -5.04 6.66 -10.60
C GLY A 39 -3.63 6.48 -11.15
N ARG A 40 -2.57 6.83 -10.41
CA ARG A 40 -1.18 6.52 -10.76
C ARG A 40 -0.90 5.03 -10.59
N SER A 41 0.02 4.51 -11.41
CA SER A 41 0.60 3.19 -11.21
C SER A 41 1.31 3.12 -9.86
N ILE A 42 1.31 1.94 -9.24
CA ILE A 42 1.97 1.73 -7.95
C ILE A 42 2.89 0.51 -8.01
N GLU A 43 3.94 0.55 -7.21
CA GLU A 43 4.81 -0.57 -6.91
C GLU A 43 4.66 -0.96 -5.44
N LEU A 44 4.60 -2.27 -5.20
CA LEU A 44 4.54 -2.86 -3.88
C LEU A 44 5.86 -3.55 -3.60
N VAL A 45 6.57 -3.09 -2.56
CA VAL A 45 7.85 -3.64 -2.13
C VAL A 45 7.64 -4.30 -0.77
N GLU A 46 7.78 -5.62 -0.73
CA GLU A 46 7.73 -6.37 0.52
C GLU A 46 9.07 -6.25 1.25
N ARG A 47 9.01 -6.05 2.56
CA ARG A 47 10.15 -5.91 3.46
C ARG A 47 9.88 -6.77 4.69
N GLU A 48 10.74 -7.75 4.94
CA GLU A 48 10.61 -8.69 6.08
C GLU A 48 11.45 -8.25 7.30
N ASP A 49 12.27 -7.22 7.11
CA ASP A 49 13.25 -6.70 8.06
C ASP A 49 12.88 -5.33 8.64
N PHE A 50 11.59 -4.98 8.68
CA PHE A 50 11.17 -3.67 9.16
C PHE A 50 11.06 -3.64 10.69
N GLU A 51 11.87 -2.80 11.32
CA GLU A 51 11.84 -2.54 12.77
C GLU A 51 11.00 -1.29 13.06
N PHE A 52 10.06 -1.39 14.01
CA PHE A 52 9.37 -0.21 14.52
C PHE A 52 10.16 0.41 15.68
N GLU A 53 10.18 1.73 15.79
CA GLU A 53 10.86 2.41 16.91
C GLU A 53 10.32 1.95 18.28
N THR A 54 9.03 1.62 18.33
CA THR A 54 8.35 1.15 19.54
C THR A 54 8.56 -0.35 19.83
N ASP A 55 8.98 -1.12 18.83
CA ASP A 55 9.05 -2.57 18.91
C ASP A 55 10.23 -3.08 18.06
N LYS A 56 11.30 -3.51 18.75
CA LYS A 56 12.56 -3.97 18.14
C LYS A 56 12.48 -5.35 17.47
N LEU A 57 11.27 -5.80 17.13
CA LEU A 57 11.08 -7.01 16.36
C LEU A 57 11.11 -6.66 14.87
N LEU A 58 11.61 -7.60 14.08
CA LEU A 58 11.54 -7.53 12.63
C LEU A 58 10.16 -7.96 12.20
N HIS A 59 9.51 -7.15 11.38
CA HIS A 59 8.18 -7.46 10.87
C HIS A 59 8.10 -7.37 9.36
N THR A 60 7.19 -8.17 8.80
CA THR A 60 6.82 -8.11 7.39
C THR A 60 5.86 -6.96 7.12
N VAL A 61 6.29 -6.03 6.27
CA VAL A 61 5.52 -4.87 5.83
C VAL A 61 5.58 -4.73 4.31
N VAL A 62 4.63 -3.97 3.75
CA VAL A 62 4.61 -3.67 2.32
C VAL A 62 4.73 -2.17 2.11
N GLU A 63 5.83 -1.72 1.52
CA GLU A 63 5.97 -0.33 1.08
C GLU A 63 5.20 -0.11 -0.21
N VAL A 64 4.43 0.97 -0.24
CA VAL A 64 3.62 1.35 -1.39
C VAL A 64 4.16 2.63 -2.01
N TRP A 65 4.60 2.54 -3.25
CA TRP A 65 5.16 3.65 -4.01
C TRP A 65 4.28 3.97 -5.22
N THR A 66 4.02 5.24 -5.51
CA THR A 66 3.55 5.64 -6.84
C THR A 66 4.70 5.62 -7.83
N LEU A 67 4.38 5.27 -9.06
CA LEU A 67 5.33 5.29 -10.18
C LEU A 67 5.11 6.52 -11.05
N ASP A 68 6.20 7.04 -11.59
CA ASP A 68 6.18 8.09 -12.62
C ASP A 68 5.95 7.49 -14.03
N MET A 69 5.91 8.35 -15.04
CA MET A 69 5.66 7.96 -16.44
C MET A 69 6.77 7.08 -17.04
N ALA A 70 7.99 7.14 -16.49
CA ALA A 70 9.12 6.28 -16.83
C ALA A 70 9.16 4.98 -16.00
N ASN A 71 8.11 4.70 -15.22
CA ASN A 71 8.01 3.52 -14.35
C ASN A 71 9.07 3.48 -13.24
N GLY A 72 9.62 4.64 -12.86
CA GLY A 72 10.45 4.81 -11.67
C GLY A 72 9.60 5.17 -10.45
N ARG A 73 10.16 5.01 -9.24
CA ARG A 73 9.50 5.41 -7.99
C ARG A 73 9.45 6.93 -7.91
N ASP A 74 8.24 7.47 -7.80
CA ASP A 74 7.97 8.91 -7.69
C ASP A 74 7.81 9.33 -6.23
N THR A 75 6.72 8.87 -5.60
CA THR A 75 6.32 9.28 -4.25
C THR A 75 5.94 8.04 -3.45
N ARG A 76 6.42 7.95 -2.20
CA ARG A 76 5.96 6.89 -1.29
C ARG A 76 4.61 7.25 -0.71
N ILE A 77 3.61 6.40 -0.92
CA ILE A 77 2.27 6.53 -0.29
C ILE A 77 2.35 6.22 1.20
N GLY A 78 3.07 5.16 1.55
CA GLY A 78 3.28 4.74 2.93
C GLY A 78 3.71 3.28 3.07
N ILE A 79 3.82 2.84 4.31
CA ILE A 79 4.13 1.47 4.69
C ILE A 79 2.83 0.81 5.18
N ALA A 80 2.39 -0.25 4.51
CA ALA A 80 1.22 -1.02 4.88
C ALA A 80 1.60 -2.13 5.86
N TRP A 81 1.01 -2.08 7.04
CA TRP A 81 0.99 -3.15 8.02
C TRP A 81 -0.19 -4.08 7.74
N LEU A 82 0.08 -5.37 7.59
CA LEU A 82 -0.90 -6.39 7.21
C LEU A 82 -0.93 -7.57 8.18
N ASN A 83 -0.59 -7.35 9.45
CA ASN A 83 -0.55 -8.41 10.47
C ASN A 83 0.28 -9.61 10.02
N GLU A 84 1.56 -9.38 9.73
CA GLU A 84 2.54 -10.38 9.23
C GLU A 84 2.24 -10.94 7.83
N SER A 85 1.20 -10.47 7.15
CA SER A 85 0.94 -10.84 5.75
C SER A 85 1.74 -9.98 4.78
N GLY A 86 2.07 -10.56 3.63
CA GLY A 86 2.87 -9.90 2.60
C GLY A 86 2.07 -9.21 1.49
N ARG A 87 2.79 -8.85 0.43
CA ARG A 87 2.27 -8.27 -0.82
C ARG A 87 1.14 -9.10 -1.42
N GLU A 88 1.25 -10.43 -1.32
CA GLU A 88 0.27 -11.39 -1.83
C GLU A 88 -1.15 -11.16 -1.28
N THR A 89 -1.26 -10.61 -0.08
CA THR A 89 -2.55 -10.29 0.54
C THR A 89 -3.06 -8.93 0.09
N LEU A 90 -2.18 -7.95 -0.07
CA LEU A 90 -2.56 -6.57 -0.42
C LEU A 90 -2.91 -6.41 -1.91
N GLU A 91 -2.19 -7.07 -2.80
CA GLU A 91 -2.39 -6.98 -4.25
C GLU A 91 -3.84 -7.33 -4.70
N PRO A 92 -4.45 -8.46 -4.29
CA PRO A 92 -5.83 -8.76 -4.67
C PRO A 92 -6.83 -7.75 -4.09
N ALA A 93 -6.59 -7.23 -2.89
CA ALA A 93 -7.44 -6.23 -2.28
C ALA A 93 -7.39 -4.89 -3.02
N LEU A 94 -6.21 -4.47 -3.47
CA LEU A 94 -6.04 -3.29 -4.33
C LEU A 94 -6.71 -3.48 -5.69
N ARG A 95 -6.56 -4.65 -6.31
CA ARG A 95 -7.24 -4.97 -7.57
C ARG A 95 -8.76 -4.94 -7.43
N ALA A 96 -9.30 -5.37 -6.29
CA ALA A 96 -10.73 -5.30 -5.99
C ALA A 96 -11.21 -3.88 -5.65
N ALA A 97 -10.35 -3.05 -5.06
CA ALA A 97 -10.66 -1.67 -4.72
C ALA A 97 -10.52 -0.71 -5.93
N ALA A 98 -9.79 -1.12 -6.97
CA ALA A 98 -9.63 -0.35 -8.19
C ALA A 98 -10.99 -0.01 -8.81
N PRO A 99 -11.24 1.25 -9.19
CA PRO A 99 -12.50 1.62 -9.84
C PRO A 99 -12.69 0.81 -11.12
N GLU A 100 -13.92 0.37 -11.41
CA GLU A 100 -14.26 -0.50 -12.56
C GLU A 100 -13.70 -0.01 -13.92
N ARG A 101 -13.37 1.28 -14.04
CA ARG A 101 -12.69 1.86 -15.22
C ARG A 101 -11.31 1.26 -15.49
N ALA A 102 -10.59 0.74 -14.50
CA ALA A 102 -9.30 0.05 -14.69
C ALA A 102 -9.46 -1.43 -15.11
N ARG A 103 -10.67 -1.99 -14.98
CA ARG A 103 -10.98 -3.39 -15.35
C ARG A 103 -11.37 -3.53 -16.83
N ALA A 104 -11.71 -2.41 -17.47
CA ALA A 104 -12.12 -2.34 -18.86
C ALA A 104 -10.96 -1.93 -19.80
N GLU A 105 -9.89 -2.71 -19.83
CA GLU A 105 -9.00 -2.70 -21.00
C GLU A 105 -8.77 -4.13 -21.47
N PRO A 106 -9.67 -4.69 -22.31
CA PRO A 106 -9.27 -5.82 -23.13
C PRO A 106 -8.15 -5.32 -24.04
N ARG A 107 -6.94 -5.89 -23.89
CA ARG A 107 -5.91 -5.86 -24.93
C ARG A 107 -6.48 -6.47 -26.21
N ARG A 108 -7.25 -5.70 -26.97
CA ARG A 108 -7.48 -5.96 -28.38
C ARG A 108 -6.19 -5.54 -29.08
N ARG A 109 -5.24 -6.48 -29.15
CA ARG A 109 -4.24 -6.46 -30.20
C ARG A 109 -5.01 -6.44 -31.52
N ALA A 110 -4.89 -5.34 -32.24
CA ALA A 110 -5.25 -5.27 -33.64
C ALA A 110 -4.45 -6.34 -34.39
N ALA A 111 -5.15 -7.12 -35.21
CA ALA A 111 -4.60 -8.03 -36.20
C ALA A 111 -4.17 -7.25 -37.44
#